data_AF-A0A7J9G455-F1
#
_entry.id   AF-A0A7J9G455-F1
#
_cell.length_a   1.000
_cell.length_b   1.000
_cell.length_c   1.000
_cell.angle_alpha   90.00
_cell.angle_beta   90.00
_cell.angle_gamma   90.00
#
_symmetry.space_group_name_H-M   'P 1'
#
loop_
_entity.id
_entity.type
_entity.pdbx_description
1 polymer ?
#
loop_
_entity_poly.entity_id
_entity_poly.type
_entity_poly.pdbx_seq_one_letter_code
_entity_poly.pdbx_strand_id
1 'polypeptide(L)'
;MSVSFKYWDECADPEDMEAMWNHPEVRTEWTGAGETEGQRVHLSRDPDGQPYLTQTEMRAVAEIVTRRQFDKKLDPEMICAIAELESNRQPLAMGCDKKTNLITIGIMQVAPKVAEWIVREEDYLLFPVEEDPDILYKPFVNVYFGAAYLRWLSNFDGKIRTEEFVVRAYSGGTKKVNHKSTLPYWKRYLQVKECYLSRFLYSSYKFSI
;
A
#
# COMPACT_ATOMS: atom_id res chain seq x y z
N MET A 1 -9.24 -19.94 9.27
CA MET A 1 -8.88 -20.40 7.91
C MET A 1 -7.63 -19.65 7.50
N SER A 2 -6.68 -20.25 6.77
CA SER A 2 -5.54 -19.49 6.23
C SER A 2 -6.03 -18.70 5.02
N VAL A 3 -6.03 -17.37 5.12
CA VAL A 3 -6.33 -16.49 3.97
C VAL A 3 -5.32 -16.79 2.87
N SER A 4 -5.82 -16.97 1.64
CA SER A 4 -5.00 -17.20 0.46
C SER A 4 -5.71 -16.61 -0.74
N PHE A 5 -4.96 -15.86 -1.55
CA PHE A 5 -5.47 -15.29 -2.80
C PHE A 5 -4.71 -15.89 -3.97
N LYS A 6 -5.43 -16.55 -4.87
CA LYS A 6 -4.90 -17.01 -6.16
C LYS A 6 -5.14 -15.99 -7.26
N TYR A 7 -6.26 -15.27 -7.19
CA TYR A 7 -6.68 -14.30 -8.19
C TYR A 7 -6.91 -12.94 -7.56
N TRP A 8 -6.69 -11.89 -8.34
CA TRP A 8 -7.00 -10.53 -7.93
C TRP A 8 -8.48 -10.35 -7.57
N ASP A 9 -9.38 -11.02 -8.30
CA ASP A 9 -10.83 -11.04 -8.08
C ASP A 9 -11.25 -11.56 -6.69
N GLU A 10 -10.35 -12.22 -5.95
CA GLU A 10 -10.62 -12.70 -4.58
C GLU A 10 -10.32 -11.62 -3.53
N CYS A 11 -9.56 -10.58 -3.88
CA CYS A 11 -9.07 -9.57 -2.95
C CYS A 11 -9.26 -8.11 -3.41
N ALA A 12 -9.87 -7.89 -4.57
CA ALA A 12 -10.20 -6.57 -5.11
C ALA A 12 -11.66 -6.57 -5.59
N ASP A 13 -12.34 -5.43 -5.39
CA ASP A 13 -13.73 -5.27 -5.81
C ASP A 13 -13.82 -5.07 -7.34
N PRO A 14 -14.98 -5.29 -7.98
CA PRO A 14 -15.12 -5.15 -9.43
C PRO A 14 -14.68 -3.77 -9.96
N GLU A 15 -14.96 -2.71 -9.20
CA GLU A 15 -14.56 -1.33 -9.55
C GLU A 15 -13.05 -1.12 -9.45
N ASP A 16 -12.38 -1.83 -8.56
CA ASP A 16 -10.91 -1.83 -8.46
C ASP A 16 -10.30 -2.57 -9.65
N MET A 17 -10.86 -3.73 -10.01
CA MET A 17 -10.44 -4.50 -11.17
C MET A 17 -10.59 -3.72 -12.47
N GLU A 18 -11.72 -3.05 -12.66
CA GLU A 18 -11.93 -2.16 -13.82
C GLU A 18 -10.90 -1.03 -13.85
N ALA A 19 -10.59 -0.41 -12.70
CA ALA A 19 -9.58 0.64 -12.65
C ALA A 19 -8.16 0.13 -12.93
N MET A 20 -7.83 -1.09 -12.52
CA MET A 20 -6.55 -1.73 -12.83
C MET A 20 -6.43 -2.02 -14.34
N TRP A 21 -7.48 -2.55 -14.98
CA TRP A 21 -7.50 -2.76 -16.44
C TRP A 21 -7.42 -1.44 -17.24
N ASN A 22 -7.97 -0.36 -16.70
CA ASN A 22 -7.87 0.98 -17.28
C ASN A 22 -6.50 1.64 -17.08
N HIS A 23 -5.64 1.11 -16.21
CA HIS A 23 -4.29 1.65 -16.00
C HIS A 23 -3.34 1.13 -17.11
N PRO A 24 -2.75 2.00 -17.95
CA PRO A 24 -2.03 1.57 -19.15
C PRO A 24 -0.86 0.60 -18.90
N GLU A 25 -0.06 0.86 -17.87
CA GLU A 25 1.08 -0.01 -17.56
C GLU A 25 0.63 -1.38 -17.03
N VAL A 26 -0.46 -1.42 -16.24
CA VAL A 26 -1.02 -2.68 -15.70
C VAL A 26 -1.63 -3.48 -16.84
N ARG A 27 -2.42 -2.83 -17.70
CA ARG A 27 -2.99 -3.46 -18.89
C ARG A 27 -1.91 -4.10 -19.77
N THR A 28 -0.80 -3.39 -19.97
CA THR A 28 0.34 -3.88 -20.75
C THR A 28 0.99 -5.07 -20.07
N GLU A 29 1.23 -4.99 -18.77
CA GLU A 29 1.82 -6.07 -17.97
C GLU A 29 0.94 -7.33 -17.97
N TRP A 30 -0.35 -7.18 -17.67
CA TRP A 30 -1.32 -8.29 -17.63
C TRP A 30 -1.53 -8.92 -19.00
N THR A 31 -1.69 -8.12 -20.06
CA THR A 31 -1.81 -8.67 -21.42
C THR A 31 -0.52 -9.39 -21.83
N GLY A 32 0.64 -8.85 -21.46
CA GLY A 32 1.94 -9.48 -21.69
C GLY A 32 2.13 -10.80 -20.93
N ALA A 33 1.49 -10.94 -19.78
CA ALA A 33 1.42 -12.18 -19.00
C ALA A 33 0.36 -13.18 -19.51
N GLY A 34 -0.43 -12.81 -20.52
CA GLY A 34 -1.49 -13.65 -21.10
C GLY A 34 -2.84 -13.56 -20.39
N GLU A 35 -3.01 -12.59 -19.49
CA GLU A 35 -4.28 -12.32 -18.82
C GLU A 35 -5.25 -11.61 -19.78
N THR A 36 -6.55 -11.85 -19.61
CA THR A 36 -7.60 -11.31 -20.50
C THR A 36 -8.64 -10.54 -19.70
N GLU A 37 -8.97 -9.34 -20.15
CA GLU A 37 -10.01 -8.49 -19.55
C GLU A 37 -11.37 -9.21 -19.56
N GLY A 38 -12.07 -9.18 -18.42
CA GLY A 38 -13.31 -9.93 -18.20
C GLY A 38 -13.11 -11.39 -17.77
N GLN A 39 -11.87 -11.88 -17.67
CA GLN A 39 -11.53 -13.12 -16.99
C GLN A 39 -10.86 -12.85 -15.64
N ARG A 40 -10.77 -13.88 -14.81
CA ARG A 40 -10.07 -13.79 -13.51
C ARG A 40 -8.58 -13.60 -13.74
N VAL A 41 -7.98 -12.63 -13.05
CA VAL A 41 -6.57 -12.26 -13.22
C VAL A 41 -5.73 -12.94 -12.14
N HIS A 42 -4.67 -13.67 -12.51
CA HIS A 42 -3.81 -14.31 -11.53
C HIS A 42 -3.01 -13.28 -10.72
N LEU A 43 -2.87 -13.52 -9.42
CA LEU A 43 -1.91 -12.78 -8.60
C LEU A 43 -0.50 -13.30 -8.82
N SER A 44 0.44 -12.36 -8.94
CA SER A 44 1.86 -12.66 -9.05
C SER A 44 2.39 -13.42 -7.83
N ARG A 45 3.39 -14.29 -8.06
CA ARG A 45 3.99 -15.17 -7.04
C ARG A 45 5.50 -14.97 -6.98
N ASP A 46 6.04 -14.76 -5.79
CA ASP A 46 7.48 -14.65 -5.58
C ASP A 46 8.15 -16.04 -5.71
N PRO A 47 9.50 -16.14 -5.69
CA PRO A 47 10.17 -17.42 -5.80
C PRO A 47 9.79 -18.45 -4.71
N ASP A 48 9.29 -17.98 -3.56
CA ASP A 48 8.82 -18.81 -2.45
C ASP A 48 7.32 -19.18 -2.59
N GLY A 49 6.68 -18.75 -3.68
CA GLY A 49 5.27 -18.99 -3.97
C GLY A 49 4.31 -18.11 -3.17
N GLN A 50 4.80 -17.08 -2.47
CA GLN A 50 3.93 -16.13 -1.78
C GLN A 50 3.33 -15.14 -2.78
N PRO A 51 2.04 -14.80 -2.63
CA PRO A 51 1.44 -13.78 -3.47
C PRO A 51 2.11 -12.44 -3.17
N TYR A 52 2.34 -11.64 -4.20
CA TYR A 52 2.86 -10.27 -4.09
C TYR A 52 2.34 -9.43 -5.24
N LEU A 53 2.34 -8.11 -5.07
CA LEU A 53 2.06 -7.18 -6.15
C LEU A 53 3.37 -6.85 -6.89
N THR A 54 3.34 -6.86 -8.22
CA THR A 54 4.42 -6.29 -9.02
C THR A 54 4.57 -4.79 -8.71
N GLN A 55 5.68 -4.18 -9.14
CA GLN A 55 5.84 -2.74 -8.91
C GLN A 55 4.80 -1.93 -9.68
N THR A 56 4.43 -2.39 -10.87
CA THR A 56 3.39 -1.80 -11.72
C THR A 56 2.03 -1.89 -11.05
N GLU A 57 1.67 -3.07 -10.54
CA GLU A 57 0.42 -3.28 -9.81
C GLU A 57 0.36 -2.44 -8.53
N MET A 58 1.42 -2.47 -7.71
CA MET A 58 1.50 -1.69 -6.47
C MET A 58 1.35 -0.18 -6.74
N ARG A 59 2.00 0.32 -7.79
CA ARG A 59 1.86 1.71 -8.22
C ARG A 59 0.44 2.04 -8.61
N ALA A 60 -0.19 1.22 -9.44
CA ALA A 60 -1.57 1.45 -9.86
C ALA A 60 -2.54 1.45 -8.66
N VAL A 61 -2.39 0.51 -7.72
CA VAL A 61 -3.18 0.51 -6.47
C VAL A 61 -2.99 1.84 -5.71
N ALA A 62 -1.75 2.28 -5.52
CA ALA A 62 -1.46 3.54 -4.83
C ALA A 62 -2.07 4.75 -5.56
N GLU A 63 -1.94 4.83 -6.89
CA GLU A 63 -2.50 5.92 -7.70
C GLU A 63 -4.04 5.92 -7.70
N ILE A 64 -4.68 4.76 -7.80
CA ILE A 64 -6.14 4.63 -7.77
C ILE A 64 -6.68 5.06 -6.40
N VAL A 65 -6.09 4.56 -5.31
CA VAL A 65 -6.49 4.91 -3.94
C VAL A 65 -6.30 6.40 -3.66
N THR A 66 -5.13 6.95 -3.98
CA THR A 66 -4.84 8.39 -3.77
C THR A 66 -5.74 9.31 -4.59
N ARG A 67 -6.06 8.91 -5.83
CA ARG A 67 -6.98 9.66 -6.70
C ARG A 67 -8.41 9.63 -6.20
N ARG A 68 -8.91 8.46 -5.74
CA ARG A 68 -10.31 8.30 -5.30
C ARG A 68 -10.59 8.95 -3.95
N GLN A 69 -9.65 8.87 -3.01
CA GLN A 69 -9.94 9.13 -1.59
C GLN A 69 -9.18 10.33 -1.01
N PHE A 70 -8.13 10.81 -1.68
CA PHE A 70 -7.18 11.77 -1.10
C PHE A 70 -6.91 12.99 -1.99
N ASP A 71 -7.68 13.20 -3.07
CA ASP A 71 -7.51 14.32 -4.02
C ASP A 71 -6.06 14.50 -4.53
N LYS A 72 -5.29 13.40 -4.65
CA LYS A 72 -3.84 13.45 -4.97
C LYS A 72 -2.98 14.26 -3.97
N LYS A 73 -3.45 14.45 -2.73
CA LYS A 73 -2.69 15.09 -1.63
C LYS A 73 -1.62 14.18 -1.02
N LEU A 74 -1.57 12.92 -1.45
CA LEU A 74 -0.56 11.95 -1.05
C LEU A 74 0.20 11.49 -2.29
N ASP A 75 1.52 11.38 -2.11
CA ASP A 75 2.47 10.93 -3.12
C ASP A 75 2.39 9.40 -3.29
N PRO A 76 1.97 8.86 -4.45
CA PRO A 76 1.90 7.42 -4.68
C PRO A 76 3.25 6.72 -4.50
N GLU A 77 4.37 7.39 -4.83
CA GLU A 77 5.71 6.87 -4.66
C GLU A 77 6.07 6.66 -3.18
N MET A 78 5.54 7.49 -2.28
CA MET A 78 5.68 7.28 -0.83
C MET A 78 4.99 5.99 -0.39
N ILE A 79 3.77 5.76 -0.89
CA ILE A 79 2.99 4.55 -0.58
C ILE A 79 3.73 3.31 -1.10
N CYS A 80 4.21 3.34 -2.35
CA CYS A 80 4.95 2.23 -2.95
C CYS A 80 6.23 1.91 -2.17
N ALA A 81 6.98 2.93 -1.77
CA ALA A 81 8.21 2.74 -1.02
C ALA A 81 7.96 2.17 0.38
N ILE A 82 6.89 2.60 1.06
CA ILE A 82 6.49 2.04 2.36
C ILE A 82 6.01 0.59 2.19
N ALA A 83 5.17 0.29 1.19
CA ALA A 83 4.72 -1.07 0.89
C ALA A 83 5.89 -2.05 0.62
N GLU A 84 6.94 -1.60 -0.08
CA GLU A 84 8.16 -2.38 -0.26
C GLU A 84 8.85 -2.69 1.07
N LEU A 85 8.99 -1.68 1.94
CA LEU A 85 9.72 -1.82 3.20
C LEU A 85 8.96 -2.62 4.26
N GLU A 86 7.64 -2.48 4.29
CA GLU A 86 6.78 -3.07 5.30
C GLU A 86 6.51 -4.56 5.02
N SER A 87 6.26 -4.92 3.76
CA SER A 87 5.87 -6.30 3.42
C SER A 87 6.49 -6.86 2.15
N ASN A 88 7.40 -6.14 1.49
CA ASN A 88 7.85 -6.49 0.15
C ASN A 88 6.67 -6.65 -0.83
N ARG A 89 5.65 -5.78 -0.70
CA ARG A 89 4.40 -5.82 -1.48
C ARG A 89 3.58 -7.11 -1.36
N GLN A 90 3.78 -7.88 -0.30
CA GLN A 90 3.00 -9.09 -0.04
C GLN A 90 1.68 -8.74 0.68
N PRO A 91 0.51 -9.07 0.10
CA PRO A 91 -0.79 -8.80 0.72
C PRO A 91 -1.10 -9.69 1.90
N LEU A 92 -0.50 -10.88 2.00
CA LEU A 92 -0.72 -11.82 3.10
C LEU A 92 0.29 -11.67 4.25
N ALA A 93 1.15 -10.65 4.21
CA ALA A 93 2.16 -10.44 5.23
C ALA A 93 1.53 -10.13 6.60
N MET A 94 2.07 -10.76 7.65
CA MET A 94 1.70 -10.49 9.03
C MET A 94 2.93 -10.16 9.85
N GLY A 95 2.92 -9.01 10.49
CA GLY A 95 3.94 -8.57 11.44
C GLY A 95 3.47 -8.75 12.87
N CYS A 96 4.43 -8.96 13.77
CA CYS A 96 4.17 -9.00 15.21
C CYS A 96 5.31 -8.31 15.96
N ASP A 97 5.00 -7.19 16.61
CA ASP A 97 5.92 -6.56 17.54
C ASP A 97 5.91 -7.35 18.86
N LYS A 98 6.98 -8.09 19.11
CA LYS A 98 7.13 -8.97 20.29
C LYS A 98 7.07 -8.23 21.64
N LYS A 99 7.26 -6.91 21.68
CA LYS A 99 7.27 -6.12 22.93
C LYS A 99 5.89 -5.65 23.30
N THR A 100 5.08 -5.34 22.29
CA THR A 100 3.74 -4.77 22.45
C THR A 100 2.62 -5.75 22.10
N ASN A 101 2.98 -6.93 21.56
CA ASN A 101 2.08 -7.90 20.95
C ASN A 101 1.17 -7.27 19.88
N LEU A 102 1.62 -6.19 19.24
CA LEU A 102 0.87 -5.54 18.19
C LEU A 102 1.00 -6.34 16.89
N ILE A 103 -0.13 -6.78 16.37
CA ILE A 103 -0.25 -7.44 15.08
C ILE A 103 -0.49 -6.38 14.01
N THR A 104 0.25 -6.50 12.91
CA THR A 104 0.11 -5.69 11.70
C THR A 104 -0.13 -6.60 10.50
N ILE A 105 -0.97 -6.15 9.58
CA ILE A 105 -1.51 -6.99 8.50
C ILE A 105 -1.31 -6.28 7.16
N GLY A 106 -1.03 -7.07 6.14
CA GLY A 106 -1.10 -6.68 4.74
C GLY A 106 0.07 -5.84 4.24
N ILE A 107 -0.13 -5.25 3.07
CA ILE A 107 0.91 -4.61 2.27
C ILE A 107 1.64 -3.49 3.02
N MET A 108 0.89 -2.67 3.75
CA MET A 108 1.42 -1.53 4.49
C MET A 108 1.54 -1.81 5.99
N GLN A 109 1.37 -3.07 6.41
CA GLN A 109 1.47 -3.48 7.81
C GLN A 109 0.59 -2.62 8.74
N VAL A 110 -0.68 -2.49 8.38
CA VAL A 110 -1.67 -1.74 9.16
C VAL A 110 -2.14 -2.59 10.34
N ALA A 111 -2.18 -1.99 11.54
CA ALA A 111 -2.76 -2.65 12.70
C ALA A 111 -4.29 -2.51 12.70
N PRO A 112 -5.07 -3.55 13.07
CA PRO A 112 -6.54 -3.48 13.14
C PRO A 112 -7.05 -2.27 13.93
N LYS A 113 -6.46 -2.01 15.11
CA LYS A 113 -6.79 -0.85 15.94
C LYS A 113 -6.60 0.52 15.26
N VAL A 114 -5.67 0.61 14.29
CA VAL A 114 -5.44 1.84 13.52
C VAL A 114 -6.52 1.99 12.47
N ALA A 115 -6.90 0.90 11.80
CA ALA A 115 -8.02 0.90 10.86
C ALA A 115 -9.35 1.27 11.56
N GLU A 116 -9.65 0.64 12.70
CA GLU A 116 -10.82 0.99 13.54
C GLU A 116 -10.81 2.46 13.96
N TRP A 117 -9.66 2.99 14.38
CA TRP A 117 -9.52 4.39 14.75
C TRP A 117 -9.75 5.33 13.55
N ILE A 118 -9.24 5.00 12.37
CA ILE A 118 -9.49 5.77 11.14
C ILE A 118 -10.98 5.79 10.77
N VAL A 119 -11.66 4.64 10.86
CA VAL A 119 -13.12 4.54 10.61
C VAL A 119 -13.90 5.47 11.54
N ARG A 120 -13.50 5.54 12.81
CA ARG A 120 -14.17 6.38 13.83
C ARG A 120 -13.92 7.87 13.68
N GLU A 121 -12.68 8.27 13.39
CA GLU A 121 -12.30 9.70 13.38
C GLU A 121 -12.67 10.41 12.08
N GLU A 122 -12.70 9.69 10.96
CA GLU A 122 -12.82 10.31 9.64
C GLU A 122 -14.15 9.99 8.93
N ASP A 123 -15.13 9.43 9.66
CA ASP A 123 -16.49 9.12 9.17
C ASP A 123 -16.51 8.23 7.90
N TYR A 124 -15.48 7.39 7.74
CA TYR A 124 -15.36 6.47 6.61
C TYR A 124 -16.09 5.16 6.90
N LEU A 125 -17.42 5.18 6.74
CA LEU A 125 -18.30 4.00 6.83
C LEU A 125 -18.09 2.96 5.70
N LEU A 126 -16.98 3.04 4.95
CA LEU A 126 -16.79 2.29 3.71
C LEU A 126 -16.39 0.82 3.92
N PHE A 127 -15.85 0.46 5.10
CA PHE A 127 -15.27 -0.87 5.31
C PHE A 127 -15.70 -1.49 6.64
N PRO A 128 -16.25 -2.72 6.65
CA PRO A 128 -16.70 -3.41 7.85
C PRO A 128 -15.53 -4.07 8.61
N VAL A 129 -14.58 -3.25 9.09
CA VAL A 129 -13.33 -3.72 9.74
C VAL A 129 -13.59 -4.59 10.97
N GLU A 130 -14.64 -4.30 11.74
CA GLU A 130 -15.01 -5.09 12.93
C GLU A 130 -15.69 -6.43 12.56
N GLU A 131 -16.23 -6.56 11.34
CA GLU A 131 -17.04 -7.71 10.90
C GLU A 131 -16.27 -8.66 9.97
N ASP A 132 -15.27 -8.16 9.24
CA ASP A 132 -14.39 -8.92 8.35
C ASP A 132 -12.93 -8.87 8.86
N PRO A 133 -12.47 -9.88 9.65
CA PRO A 133 -11.13 -9.90 10.22
C PRO A 133 -10.02 -10.03 9.15
N ASP A 134 -10.38 -10.47 7.94
CA ASP A 134 -9.45 -10.70 6.85
C ASP A 134 -9.39 -9.51 5.87
N ILE A 135 -10.19 -8.46 6.10
CA ILE A 135 -10.31 -7.31 5.19
C ILE A 135 -8.98 -6.58 4.97
N LEU A 136 -8.09 -6.57 5.97
CA LEU A 136 -6.78 -5.93 5.87
C LEU A 136 -5.78 -6.71 5.01
N TYR A 137 -6.10 -7.93 4.60
CA TYR A 137 -5.31 -8.65 3.58
C TYR A 137 -5.62 -8.17 2.16
N LYS A 138 -6.77 -7.51 1.93
CA LYS A 138 -7.15 -6.97 0.62
C LYS A 138 -6.24 -5.78 0.26
N PRO A 139 -5.52 -5.80 -0.88
CA PRO A 139 -4.55 -4.76 -1.24
C PRO A 139 -5.10 -3.33 -1.21
N PHE A 140 -6.24 -3.09 -1.86
CA PHE A 140 -6.85 -1.76 -1.94
C PHE A 140 -7.27 -1.22 -0.57
N VAL A 141 -7.89 -2.08 0.25
CA VAL A 141 -8.33 -1.71 1.61
C VAL A 141 -7.13 -1.43 2.51
N ASN A 142 -6.10 -2.27 2.46
CA ASN A 142 -4.90 -2.08 3.27
C ASN A 142 -4.16 -0.79 2.90
N VAL A 143 -3.99 -0.53 1.61
CA VAL A 143 -3.36 0.69 1.09
C VAL A 143 -4.19 1.92 1.44
N TYR A 144 -5.52 1.82 1.38
CA TYR A 144 -6.41 2.89 1.84
C TYR A 144 -6.16 3.27 3.30
N PHE A 145 -6.14 2.30 4.22
CA PHE A 145 -5.89 2.59 5.64
C PHE A 145 -4.47 3.09 5.89
N GLY A 146 -3.47 2.53 5.22
CA GLY A 146 -2.08 3.02 5.29
C GLY A 146 -1.96 4.46 4.79
N ALA A 147 -2.61 4.79 3.67
CA ALA A 147 -2.66 6.14 3.11
C ALA A 147 -3.41 7.13 4.03
N ALA A 148 -4.54 6.74 4.59
CA ALA A 148 -5.26 7.55 5.58
C ALA A 148 -4.39 7.85 6.80
N TYR A 149 -3.64 6.87 7.30
CA TYR A 149 -2.70 7.09 8.39
C TYR A 149 -1.56 8.04 8.00
N LEU A 150 -1.00 7.93 6.79
CA LEU A 150 0.00 8.87 6.27
C LEU A 150 -0.54 10.30 6.17
N ARG A 151 -1.79 10.47 5.71
CA ARG A 151 -2.46 11.78 5.66
C ARG A 151 -2.67 12.38 7.04
N TRP A 152 -3.04 11.55 8.02
CA TRP A 152 -3.14 12.03 9.39
C TRP A 152 -1.77 12.46 9.93
N LEU A 153 -0.73 11.66 9.69
CA LEU A 153 0.64 11.99 10.10
C LEU A 153 1.16 13.27 9.44
N SER A 154 0.78 13.54 8.19
CA SER A 154 1.19 14.76 7.48
C SER A 154 0.59 16.04 8.05
N ASN A 155 -0.49 15.93 8.84
CA ASN A 155 -1.14 17.03 9.55
C ASN A 155 -1.06 16.91 11.08
N PHE A 156 -0.18 16.04 11.59
CA PHE A 156 -0.11 15.71 13.01
C PHE A 156 0.14 16.95 13.89
N ASP A 157 -0.65 17.10 14.97
CA ASP A 157 -0.63 18.26 15.89
C ASP A 157 -1.03 19.58 15.21
N GLY A 158 -1.93 19.52 14.23
CA GLY A 158 -2.42 20.70 13.49
C GLY A 158 -1.35 21.40 12.65
N LYS A 159 -0.26 20.69 12.32
CA LYS A 159 0.89 21.23 11.60
C LYS A 159 1.16 20.41 10.35
N ILE A 160 1.48 21.10 9.26
CA ILE A 160 2.03 20.45 8.06
C ILE A 160 3.39 19.88 8.43
N ARG A 161 3.53 18.56 8.33
CA ARG A 161 4.75 17.83 8.65
C ARG A 161 5.59 17.58 7.41
N THR A 162 6.90 17.47 7.62
CA THR A 162 7.82 17.08 6.56
C THR A 162 7.67 15.60 6.23
N GLU A 163 8.06 15.21 5.03
CA GLU A 163 8.07 13.80 4.62
C GLU A 163 8.91 12.92 5.56
N GLU A 164 10.09 13.39 5.98
CA GLU A 164 10.91 12.67 6.97
C GLU A 164 10.15 12.45 8.28
N PHE A 165 9.41 13.45 8.76
CA PHE A 165 8.60 13.31 9.97
C PHE A 165 7.56 12.20 9.78
N VAL A 166 6.81 12.24 8.68
CA VAL A 166 5.75 11.28 8.36
C VAL A 166 6.29 9.86 8.31
N VAL A 167 7.35 9.62 7.55
CA VAL A 167 7.94 8.28 7.35
C VAL A 167 8.55 7.73 8.64
N ARG A 168 9.23 8.57 9.43
CA ARG A 168 9.78 8.15 10.73
C ARG A 168 8.70 7.94 11.78
N ALA A 169 7.60 8.68 11.71
CA ALA A 169 6.43 8.48 12.57
C ALA A 169 5.66 7.20 12.21
N TYR A 170 5.58 6.86 10.92
CA TYR A 170 4.95 5.63 10.44
C TYR A 170 5.63 4.39 11.04
N SER A 171 6.96 4.31 10.92
CA SER A 171 7.75 3.18 11.42
C SER A 171 7.94 3.15 12.95
N GLY A 172 8.05 4.31 13.60
CA GLY A 172 8.47 4.40 15.00
C GLY A 172 7.43 4.96 15.98
N GLY A 173 6.33 5.51 15.47
CA GLY A 173 5.39 6.35 16.20
C GLY A 173 5.87 7.80 16.34
N THR A 174 4.91 8.71 16.51
CA THR A 174 5.14 10.18 16.55
C THR A 174 6.10 10.63 17.66
N LYS A 175 6.19 9.89 18.77
CA LYS A 175 7.12 10.16 19.88
C LYS A 175 8.59 9.82 19.55
N LYS A 176 8.85 8.99 18.53
CA LYS A 176 10.20 8.51 18.17
C LYS A 176 10.73 9.13 16.87
N VAL A 177 10.05 10.14 16.34
CA VAL A 177 10.45 10.76 15.05
C VAL A 177 11.88 11.25 15.08
N ASN A 178 12.35 11.88 16.17
CA ASN A 178 13.73 12.35 16.29
C ASN A 178 14.69 11.31 16.87
N HIS A 179 14.20 10.12 17.24
CA HIS A 179 15.03 9.10 17.87
C HIS A 179 15.91 8.38 16.83
N LYS A 180 17.16 8.08 17.19
CA LYS A 180 18.14 7.43 16.28
C LYS A 180 17.67 6.08 15.70
N SER A 181 16.73 5.40 16.36
CA SER A 181 16.20 4.11 15.90
C SER A 181 15.37 4.20 14.62
N THR A 182 14.83 5.38 14.26
CA THR A 182 14.02 5.56 13.04
C THR A 182 14.85 6.01 11.83
N LEU A 183 16.11 6.40 12.04
CA LEU A 183 17.01 6.82 10.96
C LEU A 183 17.31 5.72 9.93
N PRO A 184 17.56 4.44 10.32
CA PRO A 184 17.78 3.38 9.34
C PRO A 184 16.60 3.17 8.41
N TYR A 185 15.37 3.25 8.94
CA TYR A 185 14.15 3.14 8.15
C TYR A 185 14.04 4.29 7.14
N TRP A 186 14.25 5.54 7.59
CA TRP A 186 14.25 6.71 6.71
C TRP A 186 15.26 6.61 5.56
N LYS A 187 16.50 6.16 5.86
CA LYS A 187 17.52 5.98 4.82
C LYS A 187 17.13 4.92 3.79
N ARG A 188 16.57 3.79 4.23
CA ARG A 188 16.08 2.75 3.33
C ARG A 188 14.90 3.25 2.48
N TYR A 189 14.01 4.03 3.07
CA TYR A 189 12.90 4.65 2.36
C TYR A 189 13.37 5.53 1.22
N LEU A 190 14.34 6.42 1.45
CA LEU A 190 14.90 7.27 0.40
C LEU A 190 15.47 6.44 -0.77
N GLN A 191 16.23 5.38 -0.46
CA GLN A 191 16.81 4.48 -1.47
C GLN A 191 15.74 3.78 -2.32
N VAL A 192 14.70 3.26 -1.66
CA VAL A 192 13.59 2.58 -2.35
C VAL A 192 12.81 3.56 -3.20
N LYS A 193 12.46 4.74 -2.67
CA LYS A 193 11.70 5.76 -3.39
C LYS A 193 12.43 6.24 -4.65
N GLU A 194 13.75 6.43 -4.57
CA GLU A 194 14.59 6.79 -5.74
C GLU A 194 14.56 5.70 -6.83
N CYS A 195 14.49 4.43 -6.45
CA CYS A 195 14.33 3.32 -7.40
C CYS A 195 12.98 3.35 -8.13
N TYR A 196 11.89 3.77 -7.46
CA TYR A 196 10.58 3.94 -8.10
C TYR A 196 10.57 5.14 -9.07
N LEU A 197 11.20 6.26 -8.70
CA LEU A 197 11.30 7.45 -9.55
C LEU A 197 12.13 7.22 -10.82
N SER A 198 13.27 6.54 -10.70
CA SER A 198 14.14 6.24 -11.85
C SER A 198 13.46 5.32 -12.87
N ARG A 199 12.72 4.31 -12.39
CA ARG A 199 11.93 3.40 -13.26
C ARG A 199 10.78 4.14 -13.95
N PHE A 200 10.14 5.09 -13.27
CA PHE A 200 9.07 5.91 -13.85
C PHE A 200 9.56 6.77 -15.02
N LEU A 201 10.67 7.49 -14.81
CA LEU A 201 11.25 8.31 -15.86
C LEU A 201 11.57 7.45 -17.08
N TYR A 202 12.17 6.27 -16.87
CA TYR A 202 12.46 5.33 -17.95
C TYR A 202 11.21 4.81 -18.68
N SER A 203 10.14 4.47 -17.96
CA SER A 203 8.85 4.06 -18.55
C SER A 203 8.23 5.18 -19.38
N SER A 204 8.16 6.40 -18.82
CA SER A 204 7.57 7.58 -19.47
C SER A 204 8.26 7.94 -20.79
N TYR A 205 9.59 7.79 -20.87
CA TYR A 205 10.33 7.99 -22.13
C TYR A 205 10.02 6.93 -23.19
N LYS A 206 9.67 5.71 -22.79
CA LYS A 206 9.38 4.60 -23.70
C LYS A 206 8.00 4.68 -24.35
N PHE A 207 7.05 5.36 -23.71
CA PHE A 207 5.69 5.58 -24.20
C PHE A 207 5.50 6.94 -24.90
N SER A 208 6.55 7.76 -25.04
CA SER A 208 6.52 9.08 -25.70
C SER A 208 7.07 9.07 -27.14
N ILE A 209 7.18 7.90 -27.78
CA ILE A 209 7.67 7.71 -29.17
C ILE A 209 6.62 6.93 -29.95
#